data_AF-A0AAW1F116-F1
#
_entry.id   AF-A0AAW1F116-F1
#
_cell.length_a   1.000
_cell.length_b   1.000
_cell.length_c   1.000
_cell.angle_alpha   90.00
_cell.angle_beta   90.00
_cell.angle_gamma   90.00
#
_symmetry.space_group_name_H-M   'P 1'
#
loop_
_entity.id
_entity.type
_entity.pdbx_description
1 polymer ?
#
loop_
_entity_poly.entity_id
_entity_poly.type
_entity_poly.pdbx_seq_one_letter_code
_entity_poly.pdbx_strand_id
1 'polypeptide(L)'
;MFARFGIPQTVISNNGPCYSSQEFRGFSHAWDFEHITSSPLYPQSNSLAEKTVQTVKALMDKAHAQRTDPYLSLLEYRNTPVDGLKSPAQLLMSRCLRSILPITEKQLQPELVCRSTVHSRRQLCQQRQKQYYDRNARTLPALPEGAMVRFQLPTGTWEPATVVEPAGTQRSYNIRTDGGHMLRRNRRHLLQTCESGTSQVLPPNNHQVEPEDTESQTVQQDPAGHTGPKQPPAYTTTRSGRTVKPRDILDL
;
A
#
# COMPACT_ATOMS: atom_id res chain seq x y z
N MET A 1 19.41 1.37 -15.23
CA MET A 1 18.66 0.09 -15.22
C MET A 1 18.36 -0.36 -16.64
N PHE A 2 17.57 0.40 -17.40
CA PHE A 2 17.15 0.02 -18.77
C PHE A 2 18.33 -0.16 -19.74
N ALA A 3 19.31 0.75 -19.71
CA ALA A 3 20.53 0.59 -20.51
C ALA A 3 21.37 -0.66 -20.16
N ARG A 4 21.22 -1.23 -18.95
CA ARG A 4 22.01 -2.38 -18.49
C ARG A 4 21.29 -3.71 -18.70
N PHE A 5 19.96 -3.72 -18.55
CA PHE A 5 19.16 -4.95 -18.54
C PHE A 5 18.11 -5.02 -19.65
N GLY A 6 18.03 -3.99 -20.49
CA GLY A 6 16.97 -3.81 -21.47
C GLY A 6 15.77 -3.05 -20.92
N ILE A 7 14.93 -2.59 -21.84
CA ILE A 7 13.65 -1.97 -21.52
C ILE A 7 12.67 -3.10 -21.15
N PRO A 8 12.00 -3.04 -19.98
CA PRO A 8 11.03 -4.05 -19.60
C PRO A 8 9.75 -3.93 -20.43
N GLN A 9 9.00 -5.02 -20.59
CA GLN A 9 7.65 -4.96 -21.20
C GLN A 9 6.66 -4.22 -20.30
N THR A 10 6.75 -4.44 -18.98
CA THR A 10 5.82 -3.86 -18.00
C THR A 10 6.57 -3.37 -16.77
N VAL A 11 6.24 -2.16 -16.31
CA VAL A 11 6.67 -1.59 -15.04
C VAL A 11 5.47 -1.45 -14.11
N ILE A 12 5.58 -2.01 -12.91
CA ILE A 12 4.55 -1.88 -11.87
C ILE A 12 5.08 -0.97 -10.78
N SER A 13 4.33 0.07 -10.43
CA SER A 13 4.68 0.99 -9.34
C SER A 13 3.49 1.26 -8.41
N ASN A 14 3.76 1.95 -7.31
CA ASN A 14 2.69 2.58 -6.54
C ASN A 14 2.15 3.82 -7.28
N ASN A 15 1.03 4.35 -6.81
CA ASN A 15 0.43 5.58 -7.33
C ASN A 15 1.09 6.85 -6.75
N GLY A 16 2.41 6.82 -6.56
CA GLY A 16 3.17 7.97 -6.07
C GLY A 16 3.19 9.10 -7.11
N PRO A 17 3.28 10.38 -6.69
CA PRO A 17 3.16 11.53 -7.60
C PRO A 17 4.13 11.49 -8.79
N CYS A 18 5.36 11.00 -8.58
CA CYS A 18 6.38 10.87 -9.62
C CYS A 18 6.07 9.79 -10.67
N TYR A 19 5.29 8.77 -10.32
CA TYR A 19 4.90 7.71 -11.24
C TYR A 19 3.54 7.98 -11.90
N SER A 20 2.65 8.73 -11.24
CA SER A 20 1.36 9.12 -11.79
C SER A 20 1.41 10.38 -12.68
N SER A 21 2.60 10.97 -12.87
CA SER A 21 2.76 12.22 -13.60
C SER A 21 2.64 12.04 -15.11
N GLN A 22 2.36 13.12 -15.82
CA GLN A 22 2.27 13.11 -17.29
C GLN A 22 3.65 12.84 -17.92
N GLU A 23 4.73 13.30 -17.28
CA GLU A 23 6.10 13.06 -17.70
C GLU A 23 6.43 11.56 -17.67
N PHE A 24 6.06 10.84 -16.60
CA PHE A 24 6.31 9.41 -16.52
C PHE A 24 5.50 8.63 -17.56
N ARG A 25 4.26 9.06 -17.86
CA ARG A 25 3.45 8.50 -18.94
C ARG A 25 4.05 8.78 -20.32
N GLY A 26 4.58 9.98 -20.54
CA GLY A 26 5.29 10.33 -21.77
C GLY A 26 6.55 9.47 -21.94
N PHE A 27 7.29 9.25 -20.85
CA PHE A 27 8.45 8.36 -20.82
C PHE A 27 8.07 6.90 -21.14
N SER A 28 7.00 6.37 -20.53
CA SER A 28 6.56 4.99 -20.80
C SER A 28 6.13 4.78 -22.24
N HIS A 29 5.44 5.75 -22.83
CA HIS A 29 5.05 5.72 -24.24
C HIS A 29 6.27 5.84 -25.17
N ALA A 30 7.18 6.77 -24.89
CA ALA A 30 8.38 6.97 -25.72
C ALA A 30 9.32 5.76 -25.72
N TRP A 31 9.32 4.98 -24.64
CA TRP A 31 10.17 3.81 -24.47
C TRP A 31 9.42 2.48 -24.69
N ASP A 32 8.15 2.53 -25.10
CA ASP A 32 7.31 1.37 -25.41
C ASP A 32 7.24 0.31 -24.30
N PHE A 33 6.93 0.75 -23.07
CA PHE A 33 6.62 -0.14 -21.96
C PHE A 33 5.28 0.19 -21.30
N GLU A 34 4.58 -0.86 -20.85
CA GLU A 34 3.33 -0.72 -20.12
C GLU A 34 3.60 -0.29 -18.68
N HIS A 35 2.98 0.81 -18.23
CA HIS A 35 3.05 1.24 -16.84
C HIS A 35 1.75 0.95 -16.10
N ILE A 36 1.81 0.10 -15.08
CA ILE A 36 0.67 -0.28 -14.26
C ILE A 36 0.86 0.28 -12.84
N THR A 37 -0.05 1.16 -12.41
CA THR A 37 -0.08 1.64 -11.03
C THR A 37 -0.99 0.78 -10.17
N SER A 38 -0.59 0.56 -8.92
CA SER A 38 -1.45 -0.08 -7.94
C SER A 38 -2.62 0.80 -7.48
N SER A 39 -3.68 0.16 -6.98
CA SER A 39 -4.80 0.89 -6.39
C SER A 39 -4.29 1.72 -5.22
N PRO A 40 -4.71 2.98 -5.08
CA PRO A 40 -4.45 3.76 -3.89
C PRO A 40 -4.83 2.98 -2.63
N LEU A 41 -4.02 3.11 -1.59
CA LEU A 41 -4.16 2.45 -0.29
C LEU A 41 -3.99 0.91 -0.30
N TYR A 42 -3.58 0.30 -1.42
CA TYR A 42 -3.32 -1.14 -1.51
C TYR A 42 -1.82 -1.48 -1.59
N PRO A 43 -1.02 -1.27 -0.52
CA PRO A 43 0.43 -1.47 -0.55
C PRO A 43 0.84 -2.92 -0.88
N GLN A 44 -0.03 -3.90 -0.61
CA GLN A 44 0.24 -5.32 -0.87
C GLN A 44 0.61 -5.59 -2.33
N SER A 45 0.07 -4.83 -3.28
CA SER A 45 0.38 -4.96 -4.71
C SER A 45 1.83 -4.62 -5.07
N ASN A 46 2.51 -3.78 -4.27
CA ASN A 46 3.93 -3.45 -4.43
C ASN A 46 4.80 -4.09 -3.33
N SER A 47 4.25 -5.05 -2.58
CA SER A 47 4.90 -5.62 -1.40
C SER A 47 6.24 -6.30 -1.70
N LEU A 48 6.42 -6.85 -2.90
CA LEU A 48 7.70 -7.46 -3.29
C LEU A 48 8.82 -6.42 -3.33
N ALA A 49 8.60 -5.28 -3.99
CA ALA A 49 9.58 -4.21 -4.06
C ALA A 49 9.85 -3.63 -2.66
N GLU A 50 8.81 -3.40 -1.86
CA GLU A 50 8.95 -2.92 -0.48
C GLU A 50 9.75 -3.89 0.39
N LYS A 51 9.51 -5.21 0.27
CA LYS A 51 10.28 -6.23 0.97
C LYS A 51 11.72 -6.28 0.52
N THR A 52 12.00 -6.14 -0.77
CA THR A 52 13.38 -6.06 -1.28
C THR A 52 14.09 -4.82 -0.72
N VAL A 53 13.43 -3.65 -0.68
CA VAL A 53 14.00 -2.44 -0.06
C VAL A 53 14.28 -2.66 1.42
N GLN A 54 13.37 -3.32 2.15
CA GLN A 54 13.59 -3.67 3.55
C GLN A 54 14.83 -4.57 3.73
N THR A 55 15.00 -5.60 2.88
CA THR A 55 16.17 -6.48 2.90
C THR A 55 17.46 -5.70 2.59
N VAL A 56 17.44 -4.84 1.57
CA VAL A 56 18.60 -4.03 1.18
C VAL A 56 19.01 -3.07 2.31
N LYS A 57 18.06 -2.38 2.94
CA LYS A 57 18.35 -1.51 4.09
C LYS A 57 19.00 -2.30 5.22
N ALA A 58 18.43 -3.45 5.59
CA ALA A 58 19.01 -4.30 6.62
C ALA A 58 20.43 -4.79 6.29
N LEU A 59 20.73 -5.06 5.01
CA LEU A 59 22.10 -5.39 4.57
C LEU A 59 23.05 -4.20 4.72
N MET A 60 22.60 -3.00 4.37
CA MET A 60 23.41 -1.78 4.50
C MET A 60 23.66 -1.42 5.97
N ASP A 61 22.66 -1.55 6.83
CA ASP A 61 22.79 -1.30 8.27
C ASP A 61 23.80 -2.26 8.91
N LYS A 62 23.76 -3.54 8.53
CA LYS A 62 24.74 -4.54 8.97
C LYS A 62 26.15 -4.24 8.47
N ALA A 63 26.29 -3.85 7.20
CA ALA A 63 27.58 -3.49 6.62
C ALA A 63 28.17 -2.27 7.35
N HIS A 64 27.34 -1.26 7.63
CA HIS A 64 27.73 -0.08 8.40
C HIS A 64 28.17 -0.46 9.83
N ALA A 65 27.40 -1.30 10.53
CA ALA A 65 27.75 -1.76 11.87
C ALA A 65 29.08 -2.54 11.91
N GLN A 66 29.39 -3.29 10.85
CA GLN A 66 30.63 -4.07 10.70
C GLN A 66 31.77 -3.29 10.04
N ARG A 67 31.54 -2.03 9.63
CA ARG A 67 32.48 -1.20 8.85
C ARG A 67 32.98 -1.90 7.57
N THR A 68 32.09 -2.64 6.90
CA THR A 68 32.37 -3.32 5.64
C THR A 68 31.73 -2.58 4.47
N ASP A 69 32.18 -2.87 3.24
CA ASP A 69 31.61 -2.29 2.03
C ASP A 69 30.17 -2.80 1.81
N PRO A 70 29.14 -1.92 1.82
CA PRO A 70 27.76 -2.31 1.56
C PRO A 70 27.54 -2.91 0.16
N TYR A 71 28.37 -2.56 -0.83
CA TYR A 71 28.26 -3.13 -2.17
C TYR A 71 28.66 -4.61 -2.21
N LEU A 72 29.54 -5.03 -1.31
CA LEU A 72 29.90 -6.43 -1.15
C LEU A 72 28.72 -7.24 -0.61
N SER A 73 28.00 -6.70 0.39
CA SER A 73 26.76 -7.32 0.89
C SER A 73 25.68 -7.45 -0.20
N LEU A 74 25.57 -6.45 -1.09
CA LEU A 74 24.68 -6.53 -2.24
C LEU A 74 25.14 -7.54 -3.29
N LEU A 75 26.45 -7.71 -3.48
CA LEU A 75 27.01 -8.74 -4.36
C LEU A 75 26.67 -10.13 -3.84
N GLU A 76 26.87 -10.38 -2.55
CA GLU A 76 26.51 -11.66 -1.93
C GLU A 76 25.01 -11.92 -1.98
N TYR A 77 24.17 -10.91 -1.73
CA TYR A 77 22.72 -11.05 -1.89
C TYR A 77 22.31 -11.50 -3.30
N ARG A 78 22.98 -11.00 -4.35
CA ARG A 78 22.74 -11.44 -5.74
C ARG A 78 23.17 -12.89 -5.99
N ASN A 79 24.15 -13.40 -5.24
CA ASN A 79 24.65 -14.76 -5.34
C ASN A 79 23.89 -15.76 -4.45
N THR A 80 23.11 -15.30 -3.48
CA THR A 80 22.37 -16.17 -2.56
C THR A 80 21.10 -16.74 -3.21
N PRO A 81 20.93 -18.07 -3.26
CA PRO A 81 19.67 -18.71 -3.65
C PRO A 81 18.52 -18.33 -2.71
N VAL A 82 17.30 -18.19 -3.23
CA VAL A 82 16.12 -17.77 -2.45
C VAL A 82 15.02 -18.82 -2.55
N ASP A 83 14.54 -19.32 -1.41
CA ASP A 83 13.35 -20.19 -1.30
C ASP A 83 13.31 -21.37 -2.30
N GLY A 84 14.45 -22.05 -2.49
CA GLY A 84 14.55 -23.21 -3.39
C GLY A 84 14.65 -22.85 -4.88
N LEU A 85 14.75 -21.57 -5.21
CA LEU A 85 15.11 -21.04 -6.52
C LEU A 85 16.61 -20.72 -6.59
N LYS A 86 17.14 -20.66 -7.83
CA LYS A 86 18.49 -20.18 -8.11
C LYS A 86 18.64 -18.71 -7.67
N SER A 87 19.88 -18.26 -7.49
CA SER A 87 20.15 -16.88 -7.06
C SER A 87 19.72 -15.84 -8.09
N PRO A 88 19.49 -14.57 -7.69
CA PRO A 88 19.18 -13.50 -8.64
C PRO A 88 20.18 -13.40 -9.81
N ALA A 89 21.48 -13.54 -9.54
CA ALA A 89 22.52 -13.53 -10.58
C ALA A 89 22.38 -14.71 -11.54
N GLN A 90 22.11 -15.91 -11.03
CA GLN A 90 21.89 -17.09 -11.87
C GLN A 90 20.62 -16.98 -12.71
N LEU A 91 19.55 -16.41 -12.16
CA LEU A 91 18.29 -16.24 -12.90
C LEU A 91 18.40 -15.17 -13.99
N LEU A 92 19.16 -14.10 -13.75
CA LEU A 92 19.28 -12.98 -14.68
C LEU A 92 20.45 -13.12 -15.68
N MET A 93 21.58 -13.66 -15.23
CA MET A 93 22.84 -13.71 -15.98
C MET A 93 23.31 -15.14 -16.26
N SER A 94 22.54 -16.16 -15.84
CA SER A 94 22.87 -17.58 -16.00
C SER A 94 24.18 -18.00 -15.34
N ARG A 95 24.75 -17.22 -14.41
CA ARG A 95 26.01 -17.56 -13.72
C ARG A 95 26.05 -16.98 -12.32
N CYS A 96 26.93 -17.52 -11.49
CA CYS A 96 27.30 -16.84 -10.25
C CYS A 96 28.31 -15.73 -10.52
N LEU A 97 28.28 -14.69 -9.69
CA LEU A 97 29.26 -13.62 -9.73
C LEU A 97 30.44 -13.97 -8.84
N ARG A 98 31.67 -13.65 -9.26
CA ARG A 98 32.85 -13.82 -8.40
C ARG A 98 32.72 -12.87 -7.20
N SER A 99 32.85 -13.42 -6.00
CA SER A 99 32.78 -12.65 -4.75
C SER A 99 33.91 -13.06 -3.79
N ILE A 100 33.86 -12.62 -2.53
CA ILE A 100 34.88 -12.97 -1.52
C ILE A 100 34.77 -14.42 -1.05
N LEU A 101 33.60 -15.03 -1.22
CA LEU A 101 33.40 -16.42 -0.88
C LEU A 101 34.02 -17.32 -1.96
N PRO A 102 34.75 -18.39 -1.58
CA PRO A 102 35.30 -19.33 -2.54
C PRO A 102 34.22 -19.89 -3.46
N ILE A 103 34.47 -19.82 -4.76
CA ILE A 103 33.56 -20.30 -5.79
C ILE A 103 34.34 -21.11 -6.83
N THR A 104 33.73 -22.17 -7.34
CA THR A 104 34.36 -22.99 -8.38
C THR A 104 34.27 -22.30 -9.74
N GLU A 105 35.28 -22.50 -10.59
CA GLU A 105 35.29 -21.96 -11.95
C GLU A 105 34.04 -22.37 -12.73
N LYS A 106 33.58 -23.62 -12.55
CA LYS A 106 32.35 -24.14 -13.16
C LYS A 106 31.12 -23.28 -12.84
N GLN A 107 31.01 -22.73 -11.63
CA GLN A 107 29.86 -21.89 -11.24
C GLN A 107 29.93 -20.46 -11.78
N LEU A 108 31.12 -20.01 -12.19
CA LEU A 108 31.32 -18.71 -12.85
C LEU A 108 30.95 -18.75 -14.34
N GLN A 109 30.99 -19.94 -14.94
CA GLN A 109 30.59 -20.16 -16.32
C GLN A 109 29.05 -20.08 -16.47
N PRO A 110 28.53 -19.51 -17.56
CA PRO A 110 27.11 -19.48 -17.83
C PRO A 110 26.50 -20.88 -17.98
N GLU A 111 25.48 -21.17 -17.18
CA GLU A 111 24.64 -22.36 -17.24
C GLU A 111 23.17 -21.90 -17.37
N LEU A 112 22.55 -22.20 -18.51
CA LEU A 112 21.16 -21.83 -18.75
C LEU A 112 20.23 -22.51 -17.76
N VAL A 113 19.49 -21.71 -17.00
CA VAL A 113 18.49 -22.23 -16.08
C VAL A 113 17.21 -22.54 -16.85
N CYS A 114 16.76 -23.79 -16.80
CA CYS A 114 15.54 -24.21 -17.48
C CYS A 114 14.31 -23.41 -17.00
N ARG A 115 13.70 -22.64 -17.90
CA ARG A 115 12.58 -21.73 -17.58
C ARG A 115 11.37 -22.47 -17.01
N SER A 116 11.04 -23.64 -17.56
CA SER A 116 9.91 -24.45 -17.08
C SER A 116 10.13 -24.89 -15.64
N THR A 117 11.32 -25.36 -15.29
CA THR A 117 11.66 -25.77 -13.92
C THR A 117 11.56 -24.61 -12.94
N VAL A 118 12.09 -23.43 -13.29
CA VAL A 118 11.99 -22.22 -12.46
C VAL A 118 10.54 -21.81 -12.28
N HIS A 119 9.75 -21.83 -13.37
CA HIS A 119 8.35 -21.46 -13.33
C HIS A 119 7.54 -22.41 -12.43
N SER A 120 7.69 -23.73 -12.59
CA SER A 120 7.01 -24.73 -11.75
C SER A 120 7.39 -24.59 -10.27
N ARG A 121 8.68 -24.37 -9.97
CA ARG A 121 9.11 -24.14 -8.58
C ARG A 121 8.55 -22.83 -8.01
N ARG A 122 8.57 -21.75 -8.78
CA ARG A 122 7.99 -20.46 -8.38
C ARG A 122 6.49 -20.60 -8.10
N GLN A 123 5.76 -21.29 -8.97
CA GLN A 123 4.34 -21.58 -8.78
C GLN A 123 4.10 -22.38 -7.49
N LEU A 124 4.89 -23.43 -7.23
CA LEU A 124 4.78 -24.22 -6.00
C LEU A 124 5.00 -23.36 -4.75
N CYS A 125 6.06 -22.54 -4.74
CA CYS A 125 6.33 -21.62 -3.63
C CYS A 125 5.19 -20.62 -3.43
N GLN A 126 4.64 -20.06 -4.52
CA GLN A 126 3.50 -19.15 -4.48
C GLN A 126 2.22 -19.82 -3.99
N GLN A 127 1.95 -21.07 -4.40
CA GLN A 127 0.79 -21.84 -3.94
C GLN A 127 0.89 -22.12 -2.44
N ARG A 128 2.05 -22.53 -1.96
CA ARG A 128 2.30 -22.74 -0.52
C ARG A 128 2.12 -21.44 0.26
N GLN A 129 2.70 -20.34 -0.22
CA GLN A 129 2.55 -19.02 0.42
C GLN A 129 1.08 -18.57 0.43
N LYS A 130 0.36 -18.80 -0.67
CA LYS A 130 -1.07 -18.55 -0.78
C LYS A 130 -1.86 -19.36 0.25
N GLN A 131 -1.61 -20.66 0.38
CA GLN A 131 -2.29 -21.51 1.37
C GLN A 131 -2.13 -20.98 2.80
N TYR A 132 -0.92 -20.56 3.19
CA TYR A 132 -0.70 -19.98 4.51
C TYR A 132 -1.40 -18.63 4.68
N TYR A 133 -1.35 -17.77 3.66
CA TYR A 133 -2.00 -16.46 3.68
C TYR A 133 -3.54 -16.58 3.73
N ASP A 134 -4.10 -17.47 2.91
CA ASP A 134 -5.54 -17.66 2.76
C ASP A 134 -6.17 -18.49 3.90
N ARG A 135 -5.37 -19.15 4.75
CA ARG A 135 -5.85 -20.00 5.85
C ARG A 135 -6.89 -19.31 6.74
N ASN A 136 -6.74 -18.01 6.96
CA ASN A 136 -7.65 -17.18 7.76
C ASN A 136 -8.37 -16.12 6.92
N ALA A 137 -8.21 -16.13 5.59
CA ALA A 137 -8.81 -15.14 4.72
C ALA A 137 -10.26 -15.50 4.37
N ARG A 138 -11.10 -14.49 4.23
CA ARG A 138 -12.49 -14.64 3.74
C ARG A 138 -12.63 -13.92 2.41
N THR A 139 -13.19 -14.60 1.42
CA THR A 139 -13.45 -14.00 0.11
C THR A 139 -14.59 -12.98 0.22
N LEU A 140 -14.34 -11.76 -0.23
CA LEU A 140 -15.37 -10.72 -0.32
C LEU A 140 -16.18 -10.90 -1.62
N PRO A 141 -17.52 -10.86 -1.58
CA PRO A 141 -18.35 -10.97 -2.78
C PRO A 141 -18.06 -9.89 -3.81
N ALA A 142 -18.20 -10.20 -5.10
CA ALA A 142 -18.11 -9.19 -6.15
C ALA A 142 -19.23 -8.14 -5.98
N LEU A 143 -18.93 -6.90 -6.38
CA LEU A 143 -19.89 -5.80 -6.30
C LEU A 143 -20.49 -5.58 -7.70
N PRO A 144 -21.83 -5.53 -7.84
CA PRO A 144 -22.45 -5.23 -9.11
C PRO A 144 -22.25 -3.76 -9.48
N GLU A 145 -22.31 -3.46 -10.77
CA GLU A 145 -22.34 -2.09 -11.28
C GLU A 145 -23.59 -1.37 -10.75
N GLY A 146 -23.43 -0.12 -10.34
CA GLY A 146 -24.49 0.65 -9.69
C GLY A 146 -24.70 0.36 -8.20
N ALA A 147 -23.94 -0.56 -7.60
CA ALA A 147 -24.07 -0.84 -6.16
C ALA A 147 -23.70 0.37 -5.30
N MET A 148 -24.53 0.67 -4.30
CA MET A 148 -24.18 1.60 -3.23
C MET A 148 -23.15 0.97 -2.30
N VAL A 149 -22.07 1.70 -2.09
CA VAL A 149 -20.96 1.28 -1.24
C VAL A 149 -20.52 2.43 -0.36
N ARG A 150 -19.91 2.12 0.77
CA ARG A 150 -19.04 3.06 1.46
C ARG A 150 -17.59 2.70 1.20
N PHE A 151 -16.74 3.70 0.99
CA PHE A 151 -15.30 3.53 0.80
C PHE A 151 -14.51 4.12 1.97
N GLN A 152 -13.39 3.48 2.31
CA GLN A 152 -12.56 3.90 3.44
C GLN A 152 -11.54 4.98 3.04
N LEU A 153 -11.48 6.05 3.83
CA LEU A 153 -10.47 7.11 3.74
C LEU A 153 -9.20 6.75 4.54
N PRO A 154 -8.06 7.41 4.27
CA PRO A 154 -6.83 7.22 5.04
C PRO A 154 -6.99 7.47 6.55
N THR A 155 -7.93 8.35 6.93
CA THR A 155 -8.27 8.66 8.32
C THR A 155 -9.05 7.53 9.02
N GLY A 156 -9.49 6.51 8.27
CA GLY A 156 -10.29 5.39 8.77
C GLY A 156 -11.80 5.60 8.69
N THR A 157 -12.24 6.79 8.28
CA THR A 157 -13.66 7.13 8.06
C THR A 157 -14.21 6.48 6.78
N TRP A 158 -15.54 6.31 6.71
CA TRP A 158 -16.23 5.67 5.61
C TRP A 158 -17.23 6.61 4.96
N GLU A 159 -17.03 6.91 3.68
CA GLU A 159 -17.88 7.82 2.89
C GLU A 159 -18.67 7.06 1.81
N PRO A 160 -19.89 7.51 1.47
CA PRO A 160 -20.72 6.90 0.43
C PRO A 160 -20.13 7.09 -0.97
N ALA A 161 -20.40 6.11 -1.84
CA ALA A 161 -20.07 6.12 -3.25
C ALA A 161 -20.92 5.08 -4.02
N THR A 162 -20.95 5.20 -5.33
CA THR A 162 -21.57 4.22 -6.23
C THR A 162 -20.51 3.50 -7.05
N VAL A 163 -20.60 2.18 -7.15
CA VAL A 163 -19.74 1.38 -8.05
C VAL A 163 -20.10 1.68 -9.49
N VAL A 164 -19.11 2.07 -10.29
CA VAL A 164 -19.29 2.27 -11.73
C VAL A 164 -18.99 0.97 -12.46
N GLU A 165 -17.77 0.46 -12.33
CA GLU A 165 -17.29 -0.71 -13.06
C GLU A 165 -16.11 -1.37 -12.32
N PRO A 166 -15.79 -2.64 -12.62
CA PRO A 166 -14.52 -3.24 -12.26
C PRO A 166 -13.35 -2.48 -12.89
N ALA A 167 -12.30 -2.18 -12.12
CA ALA A 167 -11.10 -1.56 -12.65
C ALA A 167 -10.20 -2.60 -13.33
N GLY A 168 -9.26 -2.15 -14.17
CA GLY A 168 -8.31 -3.02 -14.90
C GLY A 168 -7.36 -3.87 -14.04
N THR A 169 -7.38 -3.72 -12.71
CA THR A 169 -6.63 -4.58 -11.78
C THR A 169 -7.56 -5.43 -10.93
N GLN A 170 -7.24 -6.72 -10.76
CA GLN A 170 -8.06 -7.66 -9.99
C GLN A 170 -8.47 -7.12 -8.61
N ARG A 171 -9.74 -7.36 -8.24
CA ARG A 171 -10.35 -6.92 -6.97
C ARG A 171 -10.35 -5.41 -6.76
N SER A 172 -10.20 -4.60 -7.81
CA SER A 172 -10.33 -3.14 -7.72
C SER A 172 -11.54 -2.68 -8.53
N TYR A 173 -12.17 -1.60 -8.09
CA TYR A 173 -13.37 -1.01 -8.71
C TYR A 173 -13.16 0.48 -8.89
N ASN A 174 -13.77 1.03 -9.94
CA ASN A 174 -13.95 2.46 -10.12
C ASN A 174 -15.26 2.87 -9.43
N ILE A 175 -15.19 3.84 -8.51
CA ILE A 175 -16.32 4.33 -7.72
C ILE A 175 -16.54 5.83 -7.94
N ARG A 176 -17.80 6.25 -7.97
CA ARG A 176 -18.21 7.66 -8.01
C ARG A 176 -18.58 8.13 -6.60
N THR A 177 -17.93 9.16 -6.09
CA THR A 177 -18.33 9.80 -4.83
C THR A 177 -19.55 10.71 -5.05
N ASP A 178 -20.23 11.09 -3.98
CA ASP A 178 -21.36 12.05 -4.04
C ASP A 178 -20.94 13.41 -4.63
N GLY A 179 -19.67 13.81 -4.39
CA GLY A 179 -19.07 14.99 -5.02
C GLY A 179 -18.72 14.84 -6.50
N GLY A 180 -19.08 13.72 -7.14
CA GLY A 180 -18.85 13.45 -8.56
C GLY A 180 -17.45 12.96 -8.93
N HIS A 181 -16.54 12.79 -7.95
CA HIS A 181 -15.18 12.36 -8.21
C HIS A 181 -15.09 10.86 -8.51
N MET A 182 -14.22 10.50 -9.45
CA MET A 182 -13.94 9.12 -9.80
C MET A 182 -12.68 8.60 -9.12
N LEU A 183 -12.84 7.54 -8.32
CA LEU A 183 -11.76 6.96 -7.54
C LEU A 183 -11.64 5.47 -7.81
N ARG A 184 -10.41 4.99 -7.92
CA ARG A 184 -10.11 3.55 -7.94
C ARG A 184 -9.86 3.05 -6.52
N ARG A 185 -10.58 1.99 -6.09
CA ARG A 185 -10.44 1.39 -4.75
C ARG A 185 -10.44 -0.14 -4.80
N ASN A 186 -9.63 -0.74 -3.92
CA ASN A 186 -9.63 -2.19 -3.74
C ASN A 186 -10.89 -2.65 -2.98
N ARG A 187 -11.41 -3.83 -3.33
CA ARG A 187 -12.62 -4.45 -2.76
C ARG A 187 -12.65 -4.47 -1.24
N ARG A 188 -11.49 -4.60 -0.59
CA ARG A 188 -11.41 -4.62 0.88
C ARG A 188 -11.72 -3.27 1.53
N HIS A 189 -11.58 -2.17 0.80
CA HIS A 189 -11.91 -0.82 1.26
C HIS A 189 -13.31 -0.41 0.82
N LEU A 190 -14.13 -1.34 0.34
CA LEU A 190 -15.49 -1.10 -0.08
C LEU A 190 -16.42 -1.95 0.78
N LEU A 191 -17.41 -1.32 1.39
CA LEU A 191 -18.49 -1.98 2.10
C LEU A 191 -19.77 -1.76 1.31
N GLN A 192 -20.41 -2.82 0.84
CA GLN A 192 -21.71 -2.71 0.21
C GLN A 192 -22.75 -2.34 1.25
N THR A 193 -23.54 -1.31 0.97
CA THR A 193 -24.63 -0.85 1.84
C THR A 193 -25.96 -0.99 1.10
N CYS A 194 -27.02 -1.28 1.85
CA CYS A 194 -28.39 -1.30 1.35
C CYS A 194 -29.08 0.05 1.56
N GLU A 195 -28.32 1.15 1.61
CA GLU A 195 -28.89 2.49 1.75
C GLU A 195 -29.64 2.82 0.45
N SER A 196 -30.92 2.43 0.40
CA SER A 196 -31.87 2.90 -0.61
C SER A 196 -31.91 4.41 -0.52
N GLY A 197 -31.53 5.10 -1.61
CA GLY A 197 -31.53 6.57 -1.66
C GLY A 197 -32.84 7.15 -1.14
N THR A 198 -32.80 7.69 0.08
CA THR A 198 -33.89 8.42 0.74
C THR A 198 -33.17 9.44 1.62
N SER A 199 -33.34 10.74 1.50
CA SER A 199 -34.53 11.48 1.11
C SER A 199 -34.18 12.69 0.26
N GLN A 200 -35.03 13.00 -0.72
CA GLN A 200 -35.17 14.36 -1.19
C GLN A 200 -35.44 15.27 0.01
N VAL A 201 -34.59 16.27 0.20
CA VAL A 201 -34.88 17.39 1.10
C VAL A 201 -36.00 18.18 0.42
N LEU A 202 -37.24 17.92 0.84
CA LEU A 202 -38.33 18.87 0.62
C LEU A 202 -38.00 20.16 1.39
N PRO A 203 -38.19 21.35 0.81
CA PRO A 203 -37.85 22.59 1.47
C PRO A 203 -38.77 22.81 2.70
N PRO A 204 -38.26 23.37 3.80
CA PRO A 204 -39.11 23.69 4.94
C PRO A 204 -40.09 24.80 4.56
N ASN A 205 -41.38 24.50 4.74
CA ASN A 205 -42.47 25.42 4.56
C ASN A 205 -42.35 26.56 5.59
N ASN A 206 -42.53 27.77 5.07
CA ASN A 206 -42.40 29.04 5.75
C ASN A 206 -43.60 29.26 6.70
N HIS A 207 -43.36 29.36 8.01
CA HIS A 207 -44.27 30.10 8.89
C HIS A 207 -43.48 31.14 9.69
N GLN A 208 -43.75 32.38 9.33
CA GLN A 208 -43.33 33.61 9.97
C GLN A 208 -43.92 33.69 11.38
N VAL A 209 -43.06 33.91 12.37
CA VAL A 209 -43.36 34.78 13.51
C VAL A 209 -42.07 35.57 13.80
N GLU A 210 -42.18 36.89 13.68
CA GLU A 210 -41.16 37.87 14.03
C GLU A 210 -41.63 38.63 15.31
N PRO A 211 -40.84 39.53 15.91
CA PRO A 211 -40.02 39.28 17.10
C PRO A 211 -40.52 40.05 18.34
N GLU A 212 -40.00 39.74 19.53
CA GLU A 212 -39.97 40.71 20.63
C GLU A 212 -38.55 40.84 21.19
N ASP A 213 -38.12 42.09 21.22
CA ASP A 213 -36.89 42.63 21.78
C ASP A 213 -36.83 42.45 23.30
N THR A 214 -35.63 42.26 23.85
CA THR A 214 -35.16 43.02 25.02
C THR A 214 -33.63 42.95 25.08
N GLU A 215 -33.01 44.11 24.94
CA GLU A 215 -31.60 44.41 25.16
C GLU A 215 -31.15 44.12 26.60
N SER A 216 -29.88 43.75 26.79
CA SER A 216 -28.94 44.53 27.65
C SER A 216 -27.52 43.93 27.68
N GLN A 217 -26.63 44.59 26.95
CA GLN A 217 -25.30 45.09 27.36
C GLN A 217 -24.35 44.28 28.28
N THR A 218 -23.20 43.94 27.68
CA THR A 218 -21.79 44.18 28.08
C THR A 218 -21.26 43.76 29.46
N VAL A 219 -20.11 43.08 29.50
CA VAL A 219 -18.80 43.57 30.03
C VAL A 219 -17.73 42.47 29.90
N GLN A 220 -16.55 42.88 29.43
CA GLN A 220 -15.29 42.13 29.35
C GLN A 220 -14.69 41.82 30.74
N GLN A 221 -14.01 40.68 30.91
CA GLN A 221 -12.64 40.59 31.48
C GLN A 221 -12.20 39.12 31.70
N ASP A 222 -11.12 38.73 31.03
CA ASP A 222 -10.08 37.83 31.57
C ASP A 222 -9.24 38.65 32.58
N PRO A 223 -8.69 38.07 33.69
CA PRO A 223 -7.59 37.10 33.57
C PRO A 223 -7.44 36.05 34.70
N ALA A 224 -6.49 35.13 34.44
CA ALA A 224 -5.66 34.39 35.39
C ALA A 224 -6.21 33.12 36.08
N GLY A 225 -5.89 31.97 35.47
CA GLY A 225 -5.09 30.88 36.05
C GLY A 225 -5.54 30.26 37.37
N HIS A 226 -6.05 29.02 37.33
CA HIS A 226 -5.98 28.05 38.43
C HIS A 226 -5.65 26.65 37.90
N THR A 227 -4.51 26.13 38.37
CA THR A 227 -4.04 24.76 38.24
C THR A 227 -4.92 23.80 39.04
N GLY A 228 -5.53 22.81 38.35
CA GLY A 228 -6.20 21.65 38.94
C GLY A 228 -5.57 20.33 38.47
N PRO A 229 -5.63 19.25 39.26
CA PRO A 229 -4.75 18.09 39.11
C PRO A 229 -5.07 17.21 37.89
N LYS A 230 -4.00 16.80 37.17
CA LYS A 230 -4.05 15.88 36.03
C LYS A 230 -4.63 14.52 36.43
N GLN A 231 -5.72 14.10 35.77
CA GLN A 231 -6.19 12.71 35.79
C GLN A 231 -5.13 11.77 35.18
N PRO A 232 -4.98 10.53 35.68
CA PRO A 232 -4.06 9.56 35.12
C PRO A 232 -4.54 9.08 33.73
N PRO A 233 -3.62 8.70 32.81
CA PRO A 233 -3.98 8.29 31.46
C PRO A 233 -4.82 7.00 31.48
N ALA A 234 -5.96 7.02 30.82
CA ALA A 234 -6.84 5.86 30.66
C ALA A 234 -6.11 4.76 29.84
N TYR A 235 -5.76 3.67 30.50
CA TYR A 235 -5.26 2.47 29.84
C TYR A 235 -6.43 1.69 29.24
N THR A 236 -6.35 1.32 27.96
CA THR A 236 -7.34 0.42 27.34
C THR A 236 -6.78 -1.00 27.28
N THR A 237 -7.54 -1.97 27.78
CA THR A 237 -7.19 -3.39 27.76
C THR A 237 -7.84 -4.09 26.57
N THR A 238 -7.05 -4.82 25.80
CA THR A 238 -7.55 -5.65 24.68
C THR A 238 -8.29 -6.89 25.18
N ARG A 239 -9.10 -7.53 24.31
CA ARG A 239 -9.84 -8.77 24.65
C ARG A 239 -8.96 -9.94 25.14
N SER A 240 -7.64 -9.88 24.92
CA SER A 240 -6.66 -10.87 25.39
C SER A 240 -5.88 -10.41 26.63
N GLY A 241 -6.35 -9.38 27.34
CA GLY A 241 -5.77 -8.91 28.60
C GLY A 241 -4.53 -8.01 28.46
N ARG A 242 -4.12 -7.64 27.24
CA ARG A 242 -2.93 -6.78 27.06
C ARG A 242 -3.29 -5.31 27.23
N THR A 243 -2.58 -4.62 28.12
CA THR A 243 -2.67 -3.17 28.36
C THR A 243 -2.01 -2.39 27.22
N VAL A 244 -2.76 -1.50 26.56
CA VAL A 244 -2.24 -0.62 25.50
C VAL A 244 -1.97 0.75 26.10
N LYS A 245 -0.72 1.20 26.01
CA LYS A 245 -0.33 2.57 26.37
C LYS A 245 -0.66 3.52 25.20
N PRO A 246 -1.19 4.72 25.45
CA PRO A 246 -1.35 5.73 24.40
C PRO A 246 0.01 6.11 23.80
N ARG A 247 0.01 6.47 22.52
CA ARG A 247 1.20 6.89 21.77
C ARG A 247 1.59 8.32 22.15
N ASP A 248 2.84 8.53 22.51
CA ASP A 248 3.41 9.88 22.64
C ASP A 248 3.76 10.40 21.25
N ILE A 249 3.05 11.45 20.82
CA ILE A 249 3.38 12.19 19.61
C ILE A 249 4.35 13.29 20.06
N LEU A 250 5.61 13.19 19.64
CA LEU A 250 6.56 14.30 19.77
C LEU A 250 6.29 15.26 18.62
N ASP A 251 5.87 16.48 18.94
CA ASP A 251 5.81 17.57 17.98
C ASP A 251 7.24 17.96 17.58
N LEU A 252 7.57 17.72 16.30
CA LEU A 252 8.78 18.20 15.62
C LEU A 252 8.38 19.25 14.59
#